data_AF-V3ZNE3-F1
#
_entry.id   AF-V3ZNE3-F1
#
_cell.length_a   1.000
_cell.length_b   1.000
_cell.length_c   1.000
_cell.angle_alpha   90.00
_cell.angle_beta   90.00
_cell.angle_gamma   90.00
#
_symmetry.space_group_name_H-M   'P 1'
#
loop_
_entity.id
_entity.type
_entity.pdbx_description
1 polymer ?
#
loop_
_entity_poly.entity_id
_entity_poly.type
_entity_poly.pdbx_seq_one_letter_code
_entity_poly.pdbx_strand_id
1 'polypeptide(L)'
;MRLHNYEVPCAVCRTSQFSTVLMIPARSECYQGWQKAYHGELVSGYYEHNAASQYICLDDNPHISGTKSDKNGKLLYWVRAWCGSLPCPPYENDALLTCVVCLK
;
A
#
# COMPACT_ATOMS: atom_id res chain seq x y z
N MET A 1 12.17 -3.12 5.42
CA MET A 1 13.10 -3.20 4.27
C MET A 1 13.14 -1.85 3.56
N ARG A 2 14.31 -1.25 3.32
CA ARG A 2 14.44 0.07 2.67
C ARG A 2 14.57 -0.11 1.15
N LEU A 3 13.44 -0.24 0.46
CA LEU A 3 13.33 -0.41 -1.00
C LEU A 3 13.60 0.92 -1.73
N HIS A 4 14.84 1.41 -1.70
CA HIS A 4 15.23 2.56 -2.52
C HIS A 4 15.78 2.07 -3.86
N ASN A 5 15.28 2.65 -4.95
CA ASN A 5 15.70 2.38 -6.33
C ASN A 5 15.51 0.92 -6.77
N TYR A 6 14.49 0.24 -6.22
CA TYR A 6 14.03 -1.06 -6.71
C TYR A 6 12.78 -0.86 -7.56
N GLU A 7 12.75 -1.52 -8.71
CA GLU A 7 11.54 -1.63 -9.53
C GLU A 7 10.55 -2.57 -8.82
N VAL A 8 9.30 -2.12 -8.69
CA VAL A 8 8.21 -2.92 -8.12
C VAL A 8 7.34 -3.42 -9.28
N PRO A 9 7.32 -4.73 -9.57
CA PRO A 9 6.41 -5.27 -10.59
C PRO A 9 4.96 -5.19 -10.11
N CYS A 10 4.04 -5.04 -11.04
CA CYS A 10 2.60 -5.11 -10.79
C CYS A 10 2.05 -6.42 -11.33
N ALA A 11 1.06 -7.00 -10.65
CA ALA A 11 0.32 -8.17 -11.12
C ALA A 11 -1.16 -7.81 -11.31
N VAL A 12 -1.78 -8.39 -12.34
CA VAL A 12 -3.23 -8.28 -12.58
C VAL A 12 -3.83 -9.67 -12.40
N CYS A 13 -4.71 -9.79 -11.41
CA CYS A 13 -5.36 -11.06 -11.07
C CYS A 13 -6.83 -11.03 -11.51
N ARG A 14 -7.35 -12.16 -11.96
CA ARG A 14 -8.78 -12.36 -12.23
C ARG A 14 -9.27 -13.56 -11.41
N THR A 15 -10.41 -13.38 -10.75
CA THR A 15 -11.11 -14.45 -10.03
C THR A 15 -12.56 -14.52 -10.50
N SER A 16 -13.14 -15.71 -10.52
CA SER A 16 -14.56 -15.94 -10.82
C SER A 16 -15.41 -16.08 -9.55
N GLN A 17 -14.77 -16.22 -8.39
CA GLN A 17 -15.46 -16.46 -7.11
C GLN A 17 -15.91 -15.16 -6.44
N PHE A 18 -15.22 -14.05 -6.73
CA PHE A 18 -15.49 -12.74 -6.14
C PHE A 18 -15.73 -11.73 -7.26
N SER A 19 -16.59 -10.75 -7.01
CA SER A 19 -17.01 -9.72 -7.96
C SER A 19 -16.55 -8.32 -7.56
N THR A 20 -16.22 -8.13 -6.28
CA THR A 20 -15.87 -6.84 -5.70
C THR A 20 -14.49 -6.89 -5.06
N VAL A 21 -13.72 -5.82 -5.25
CA VAL A 21 -12.41 -5.60 -4.62
C VAL A 21 -12.49 -4.31 -3.81
N LEU A 22 -12.03 -4.35 -2.56
CA LEU A 22 -11.96 -3.18 -1.68
C LEU A 22 -10.60 -3.12 -0.99
N MET A 23 -9.92 -1.98 -1.08
CA MET A 23 -8.76 -1.67 -0.26
C MET A 23 -9.20 -0.89 0.98
N ILE A 24 -8.78 -1.34 2.16
CA ILE A 24 -9.06 -0.68 3.43
C ILE A 24 -7.74 -0.17 4.01
N PRO A 25 -7.52 1.15 4.11
CA PRO A 25 -6.32 1.71 4.70
C PRO A 25 -6.34 1.55 6.23
N ALA A 26 -5.17 1.53 6.83
CA ALA A 26 -4.92 1.40 8.25
C ALA A 26 -5.55 0.16 8.93
N ARG A 27 -5.67 -0.94 8.17
CA ARG A 27 -6.04 -2.27 8.68
C ARG A 27 -5.16 -3.33 8.05
N SER A 28 -4.99 -4.45 8.73
CA SER A 28 -4.33 -5.67 8.20
C SER A 28 -5.32 -6.83 7.99
N GLU A 29 -6.58 -6.63 8.41
CA GLU A 29 -7.65 -7.62 8.37
C GLU A 29 -8.92 -7.05 7.72
N CYS A 30 -9.59 -7.90 6.94
CA CYS A 30 -10.87 -7.58 6.33
C CYS A 30 -12.02 -7.63 7.36
N TYR A 31 -13.12 -6.95 7.05
CA TYR A 31 -14.35 -7.11 7.84
C TYR A 31 -14.93 -8.53 7.70
N GLN A 32 -15.74 -8.95 8.67
CA GLN A 32 -16.40 -10.25 8.63
C GLN A 32 -17.20 -10.43 7.32
N GLY A 33 -17.06 -11.62 6.70
CA GLY A 33 -17.71 -11.96 5.44
C GLY A 33 -17.00 -11.45 4.18
N TRP A 34 -15.83 -10.85 4.31
CA TRP A 34 -14.92 -10.56 3.20
C TRP A 34 -13.72 -11.49 3.23
N GLN A 35 -13.27 -11.92 2.05
CA GLN A 35 -12.07 -12.74 1.92
C GLN A 35 -10.83 -11.83 1.81
N LYS A 36 -9.78 -12.10 2.60
CA LYS A 36 -8.51 -11.40 2.45
C LYS A 36 -7.80 -11.88 1.17
N ALA A 37 -7.46 -10.94 0.28
CA ALA A 37 -6.56 -11.21 -0.83
C ALA A 37 -5.10 -11.14 -0.37
N TYR A 38 -4.71 -9.99 0.19
CA TYR A 38 -3.39 -9.76 0.79
C TYR A 38 -3.47 -8.54 1.72
N HIS A 39 -2.42 -8.32 2.50
CA HIS A 39 -2.22 -7.09 3.26
C HIS A 39 -0.79 -6.59 3.05
N GLY A 40 -0.51 -5.39 3.54
CA GLY A 40 0.83 -4.84 3.58
C GLY A 40 0.80 -3.41 4.07
N GLU A 41 1.61 -2.54 3.49
CA GLU A 41 1.67 -1.14 3.91
C GLU A 41 1.25 -0.16 2.81
N LEU A 42 0.64 0.92 3.27
CA LEU A 42 0.08 1.94 2.40
C LEU A 42 1.21 2.81 1.84
N VAL A 43 1.24 2.96 0.53
CA VAL A 43 2.21 3.81 -0.19
C VAL A 43 1.49 4.84 -1.07
N SER A 44 2.17 5.94 -1.35
CA SER A 44 1.71 6.97 -2.29
C SER A 44 2.89 7.69 -2.94
N GLY A 45 2.61 8.63 -3.84
CA GLY A 45 3.63 9.56 -4.35
C GLY A 45 4.04 10.59 -3.30
N TYR A 46 5.21 11.19 -3.48
CA TYR A 46 5.65 12.32 -2.66
C TYR A 46 4.88 13.58 -3.04
N TYR A 47 4.40 14.33 -2.04
CA TYR A 47 3.46 15.44 -2.22
C TYR A 47 4.05 16.64 -2.97
N GLU A 48 5.39 16.80 -3.01
CA GLU A 48 6.06 17.89 -3.75
C GLU A 48 6.38 17.50 -5.21
N HIS A 49 6.19 16.24 -5.59
CA HIS A 49 6.40 15.83 -6.98
C HIS A 49 5.18 16.21 -7.83
N ASN A 50 5.43 16.96 -8.92
CA ASN A 50 4.41 17.35 -9.89
C ASN A 50 3.97 16.15 -10.75
N ALA A 51 3.24 15.21 -10.13
CA ALA A 51 2.81 13.99 -10.79
C ALA A 51 1.55 13.44 -10.11
N ALA A 52 0.59 12.94 -10.89
CA ALA A 52 -0.57 12.26 -10.33
C ALA A 52 -0.14 11.09 -9.42
N SER A 53 -0.73 11.01 -8.24
CA SER A 53 -0.48 9.98 -7.24
C SER A 53 -1.81 9.43 -6.71
N GLN A 54 -1.75 8.20 -6.21
CA GLN A 54 -2.86 7.54 -5.54
C GLN A 54 -2.31 6.69 -4.40
N TYR A 55 -3.15 6.41 -3.42
CA TYR A 55 -2.82 5.46 -2.37
C TYR A 55 -2.93 4.03 -2.91
N ILE A 56 -1.87 3.25 -2.72
CA ILE A 56 -1.78 1.86 -3.15
C ILE A 56 -1.45 1.02 -1.92
N CYS A 57 -2.04 -0.16 -1.83
CA CYS A 57 -1.63 -1.15 -0.85
C CYS A 57 -0.47 -1.97 -1.41
N LEU A 58 0.74 -1.76 -0.91
CA LEU A 58 1.90 -2.53 -1.33
C LEU A 58 1.92 -3.82 -0.51
N ASP A 59 1.96 -4.97 -1.19
CA ASP A 59 2.04 -6.29 -0.56
C ASP A 59 3.27 -6.38 0.38
N ASP A 60 3.10 -7.00 1.54
CA ASP A 60 4.19 -7.15 2.54
C ASP A 60 5.31 -8.08 2.06
N ASN A 61 5.01 -8.94 1.08
CA ASN A 61 5.94 -9.84 0.43
C ASN A 61 6.01 -9.55 -1.08
N PRO A 62 6.54 -8.37 -1.46
CA PRO A 62 6.58 -7.99 -2.87
C PRO A 62 7.57 -8.88 -3.61
N HIS A 63 7.18 -9.35 -4.79
CA HIS A 63 8.13 -9.98 -5.69
C HIS A 63 9.15 -8.92 -6.15
N ILE A 64 10.41 -9.08 -5.75
CA ILE A 64 11.47 -8.17 -6.19
C ILE A 64 12.10 -8.76 -7.44
N SER A 65 11.71 -8.25 -8.60
CA SER A 65 12.36 -8.52 -9.88
C SER A 65 12.74 -7.21 -10.53
N GLY A 66 14.04 -6.97 -10.71
CA GLY A 66 14.52 -5.77 -11.37
C GLY A 66 15.98 -5.46 -11.07
N THR A 67 16.49 -4.43 -11.73
CA THR A 67 17.82 -3.88 -11.45
C THR A 67 17.70 -2.79 -10.39
N LYS A 68 18.63 -2.77 -9.42
CA LYS A 68 18.74 -1.67 -8.46
C LYS A 68 19.40 -0.46 -9.16
N SER A 69 18.60 0.31 -9.89
CA SER A 69 19.06 1.47 -10.65
C SER A 69 18.10 2.63 -10.43
N ASP A 70 18.66 3.82 -10.20
CA ASP A 70 17.86 5.03 -10.15
C ASP A 70 17.49 5.43 -11.58
N LYS A 71 16.22 5.23 -11.93
CA LYS A 71 15.66 5.62 -13.23
C LYS A 71 14.83 6.90 -13.16
N ASN A 72 14.78 7.58 -12.00
CA ASN A 72 13.91 8.75 -11.77
C ASN A 72 12.46 8.53 -12.27
N GLY A 73 11.95 7.30 -12.09
CA GLY A 73 10.61 6.90 -12.51
C GLY A 73 9.51 7.37 -11.54
N LYS A 74 8.34 6.72 -11.59
CA LYS A 74 7.32 6.92 -10.56
C LYS A 74 7.79 6.30 -9.24
N LEU A 75 7.83 7.11 -8.19
CA LEU A 75 8.33 6.74 -6.87
C LEU A 75 7.16 6.45 -5.91
N LEU A 76 7.36 5.44 -5.06
CA LEU A 76 6.42 5.04 -4.00
C LEU A 76 7.06 5.32 -2.64
N TYR A 77 6.34 6.08 -1.81
CA TYR A 77 6.73 6.46 -0.46
C TYR A 77 5.74 5.90 0.53
N TRP A 78 6.25 5.38 1.65
CA TRP A 78 5.41 4.91 2.75
C TRP A 78 4.57 6.04 3.32
N VAL A 79 3.29 5.75 3.57
CA VAL A 79 2.37 6.66 4.24
C VAL A 79 2.52 6.49 5.75
N ARG A 80 2.59 7.63 6.45
CA ARG A 80 2.75 7.67 7.91
C ARG A 80 1.55 8.34 8.56
N ALA A 81 1.21 7.87 9.75
CA ALA A 81 0.25 8.53 10.61
C ALA A 81 0.89 9.79 11.23
N TRP A 82 0.11 10.87 11.30
CA TRP A 82 0.52 12.10 11.96
C TRP A 82 -0.54 12.51 12.98
N CYS A 83 -0.16 12.60 14.24
CA CYS A 83 -1.08 13.02 15.30
C CYS A 83 -1.48 14.50 15.09
N GLY A 84 -2.76 14.79 15.30
CA GLY A 84 -3.37 16.09 14.98
C GLY A 84 -4.30 15.97 13.78
N SER A 85 -3.79 15.50 12.64
CA SER A 85 -4.63 15.11 11.50
C SER A 85 -5.39 13.80 11.77
N LEU A 86 -4.75 12.88 12.49
CA LEU A 86 -5.35 11.64 12.98
C LEU A 86 -5.45 11.66 14.52
N PRO A 87 -6.48 11.03 15.11
CA PRO A 87 -6.59 10.88 16.55
C PRO A 87 -5.56 9.87 17.08
N CYS A 88 -4.88 10.24 18.17
CA CYS A 88 -3.91 9.38 18.83
C CYS A 88 -4.34 9.22 20.30
N PRO A 89 -4.84 8.05 20.74
CA PRO A 89 -5.01 6.75 20.05
C PRO A 89 -6.24 6.65 19.11
N PRO A 90 -6.35 5.64 18.21
CA PRO A 90 -5.54 4.40 18.11
C PRO A 90 -4.30 4.49 17.21
N TYR A 91 -4.09 5.62 16.52
CA TYR A 91 -2.91 5.81 15.69
C TYR A 91 -1.70 6.21 16.54
N GLU A 92 -0.52 5.78 16.12
CA GLU A 92 0.76 6.16 16.71
C GLU A 92 1.44 7.20 15.81
N ASN A 93 2.03 8.23 16.40
CA ASN A 93 2.70 9.28 15.64
C ASN A 93 3.88 8.71 14.83
N ASP A 94 4.01 9.12 13.57
CA ASP A 94 5.07 8.71 12.64
C ASP A 94 5.10 7.19 12.32
N ALA A 95 4.09 6.43 12.75
CA ALA A 95 3.97 5.02 12.42
C ALA A 95 3.53 4.82 10.96
N LEU A 96 4.04 3.77 10.30
CA LEU A 96 3.59 3.39 8.97
C LEU A 96 2.14 2.90 9.02
N LEU A 97 1.33 3.31 8.05
CA LEU A 97 -0.04 2.81 7.95
C LEU A 97 -0.07 1.51 7.16
N THR A 98 -0.68 0.48 7.73
CA THR A 98 -0.96 -0.77 7.02
C THR A 98 -2.12 -0.61 6.05
N CYS A 99 -2.38 -1.63 5.24
CA CYS A 99 -3.55 -1.73 4.38
C CYS A 99 -3.90 -3.21 4.14
N VAL A 100 -5.14 -3.46 3.74
CA VAL A 100 -5.60 -4.79 3.35
C VAL A 100 -6.47 -4.69 2.11
N VAL A 101 -6.31 -5.66 1.19
CA VAL A 101 -7.16 -5.82 0.02
C VAL A 101 -8.10 -7.00 0.26
N CYS A 102 -9.39 -6.74 0.10
CA CYS A 102 -10.48 -7.64 0.44
C CYS A 102 -11.33 -7.93 -0.81
N LEU A 103 -11.87 -9.14 -0.87
CA LEU A 103 -12.69 -9.65 -1.97
C LEU A 103 -14.08 -10.05 -1.47
N LYS A 104 -15.10 -9.86 -2.29
CA LYS A 104 -16.48 -10.30 -2.04
C LYS A 104 -17.20 -10.70 -3.32
#